data_AF-A0A1F8LX30-F1
#
_entry.id   AF-A0A1F8LX30-F1
#
_cell.length_a   1.000
_cell.length_b   1.000
_cell.length_c   1.000
_cell.angle_alpha   90.00
_cell.angle_beta   90.00
_cell.angle_gamma   90.00
#
_symmetry.space_group_name_H-M   'P 1'
#
loop_
_entity.id
_entity.type
_entity.pdbx_description
1 polymer ?
#
loop_
_entity_poly.entity_id
_entity_poly.type
_entity_poly.pdbx_seq_one_letter_code
_entity_poly.pdbx_strand_id
1 'polypeptide(L)'
;MPNHVAMDCALELVRKYGIRAEDITEVIIHVTHGTIGRSYYAKPFIIRDFPHGDAIFSYPYTVATALLHGSVGLANFTEEAIRDPRVNAITANTKLEELPESEGLGLMGVKLTVKMKNGKEYSESGTPHREWTTRPTPKEEIVAKFWHQVDFSQTVSRKNAKKIIDLINHLEEVENVNQLIELLIVRK
;
A
#
# COMPACT_ATOMS: atom_id res chain seq x y z
N MET A 1 6.17 3.91 4.18
CA MET A 1 6.37 2.85 5.21
C MET A 1 7.20 1.72 4.63
N PRO A 2 7.80 0.81 5.43
CA PRO A 2 8.70 -0.24 4.93
C PRO A 2 8.12 -1.10 3.78
N ASN A 3 6.81 -1.39 3.81
CA ASN A 3 6.13 -2.19 2.81
C ASN A 3 5.82 -1.49 1.48
N HIS A 4 6.00 -0.17 1.36
CA HIS A 4 5.63 0.54 0.14
C HIS A 4 6.49 0.13 -1.05
N VAL A 5 7.80 -0.06 -0.85
CA VAL A 5 8.71 -0.49 -1.92
C VAL A 5 8.29 -1.84 -2.51
N ALA A 6 7.91 -2.80 -1.65
CA ALA A 6 7.45 -4.11 -2.09
C ALA A 6 6.12 -4.03 -2.86
N MET A 7 5.21 -3.18 -2.38
CA MET A 7 3.93 -2.91 -3.03
C MET A 7 4.12 -2.24 -4.41
N ASP A 8 5.02 -1.26 -4.50
CA ASP A 8 5.34 -0.57 -5.75
C ASP A 8 5.95 -1.54 -6.77
N CYS A 9 6.87 -2.41 -6.33
CA CYS A 9 7.40 -3.49 -7.17
C CYS A 9 6.28 -4.40 -7.70
N ALA A 10 5.30 -4.78 -6.87
CA ALA A 10 4.18 -5.60 -7.28
C ALA A 10 3.30 -4.91 -8.33
N LEU A 11 2.95 -3.64 -8.09
CA LEU A 11 2.18 -2.83 -9.03
C LEU A 11 2.91 -2.65 -10.37
N GLU A 12 4.23 -2.46 -10.32
CA GLU A 12 5.08 -2.37 -11.50
C GLU A 12 5.06 -3.66 -12.32
N LEU A 13 5.17 -4.81 -11.66
CA LEU A 13 5.10 -6.12 -12.32
C LEU A 13 3.72 -6.35 -12.98
N VAL A 14 2.62 -6.02 -12.29
CA VAL A 14 1.27 -6.09 -12.87
C VAL A 14 1.18 -5.18 -14.10
N ARG A 15 1.69 -3.94 -14.01
CA ARG A 15 1.63 -2.98 -15.12
C ARG A 15 2.46 -3.41 -16.33
N LYS A 16 3.70 -3.87 -16.12
CA LYS A 16 4.64 -4.26 -17.18
C LYS A 16 4.22 -5.54 -17.90
N TYR A 17 3.70 -6.53 -17.15
CA TYR A 17 3.54 -7.89 -17.67
C TYR A 17 2.09 -8.39 -17.68
N GLY A 18 1.14 -7.61 -17.18
CA GLY A 18 -0.27 -8.02 -17.11
C GLY A 18 -0.47 -9.25 -16.23
N ILE A 19 0.28 -9.33 -15.12
CA ILE A 19 0.20 -10.48 -14.19
C ILE A 19 -1.25 -10.65 -13.72
N ARG A 20 -1.77 -11.85 -13.94
CA ARG A 20 -3.06 -12.30 -13.43
C ARG A 20 -2.84 -13.14 -12.19
N ALA A 21 -3.50 -12.79 -11.09
CA ALA A 21 -3.32 -13.43 -9.80
C ALA A 21 -3.57 -14.95 -9.82
N GLU A 22 -4.56 -15.38 -10.58
CA GLU A 22 -4.90 -16.79 -10.77
C GLU A 22 -3.80 -17.60 -11.48
N ASP A 23 -2.85 -16.93 -12.15
CA ASP A 23 -1.74 -17.56 -12.85
C ASP A 23 -0.46 -17.60 -12.02
N ILE A 24 -0.47 -17.06 -10.79
CA ILE A 24 0.67 -17.06 -9.87
C ILE A 24 0.80 -18.42 -9.19
N THR A 25 2.02 -18.94 -9.11
CA THR A 25 2.37 -20.15 -8.34
C THR A 25 3.13 -19.85 -7.07
N GLU A 26 4.00 -18.85 -7.08
CA GLU A 26 4.84 -18.47 -5.94
C GLU A 26 5.20 -16.98 -6.02
N VAL A 27 5.25 -16.34 -4.86
CA VAL A 27 5.76 -14.97 -4.71
C VAL A 27 6.93 -15.01 -3.74
N ILE A 28 8.06 -14.41 -4.10
CA ILE A 28 9.24 -14.34 -3.22
C ILE A 28 9.57 -12.87 -3.01
N ILE A 29 9.51 -12.44 -1.75
CA ILE A 29 9.87 -11.08 -1.33
C ILE A 29 11.22 -11.17 -0.63
N HIS A 30 12.25 -10.70 -1.31
CA HIS A 30 13.57 -10.55 -0.72
C HIS A 30 13.65 -9.20 -0.02
N VAL A 31 14.03 -9.21 1.25
CA VAL A 31 14.22 -8.02 2.08
C VAL A 31 15.67 -7.93 2.55
N THR A 32 16.17 -6.73 2.84
CA THR A 32 17.55 -6.54 3.33
C THR A 32 17.92 -7.52 4.46
N HIS A 33 19.14 -8.05 4.45
CA HIS A 33 19.66 -8.96 5.47
C HIS A 33 19.37 -8.48 6.91
N GLY A 34 18.93 -9.39 7.78
CA GLY A 34 18.54 -9.11 9.15
C GLY A 34 17.16 -8.49 9.31
N THR A 35 16.39 -8.28 8.24
CA THR A 35 15.01 -7.78 8.32
C THR A 35 14.05 -8.85 8.85
N ILE A 36 14.22 -10.11 8.42
CA ILE A 36 13.37 -11.21 8.86
C ILE A 36 13.63 -11.49 10.34
N GLY A 37 12.57 -11.59 11.14
CA GLY A 37 12.66 -11.79 12.59
C GLY A 37 12.91 -10.52 13.42
N ARG A 38 13.37 -9.41 12.81
CA ARG A 38 13.51 -8.10 13.50
C ARG A 38 12.42 -7.11 13.13
N SER A 39 11.95 -7.14 11.89
CA SER A 39 10.88 -6.26 11.42
C SER A 39 9.51 -6.87 11.69
N TYR A 40 8.61 -6.08 12.26
CA TYR A 40 7.21 -6.47 12.44
C TYR A 40 6.49 -6.77 11.10
N TYR A 41 7.02 -6.25 9.98
CA TYR A 41 6.46 -6.43 8.64
C TYR A 41 6.88 -7.74 7.95
N ALA A 42 8.05 -8.28 8.34
CA ALA A 42 8.68 -9.42 7.69
C ALA A 42 8.41 -10.72 8.47
N LYS A 43 7.13 -11.08 8.51
CA LYS A 43 6.62 -12.31 9.13
C LYS A 43 5.55 -12.94 8.23
N PRO A 44 5.29 -14.26 8.36
CA PRO A 44 4.14 -14.88 7.74
C PRO A 44 2.85 -14.13 8.11
N PHE A 45 1.94 -14.01 7.15
CA PHE A 45 0.66 -13.36 7.41
C PHE A 45 -0.28 -14.33 8.12
N ILE A 46 -0.82 -13.87 9.25
CA ILE A 46 -1.79 -14.60 10.06
C ILE A 46 -2.81 -13.58 10.52
N ILE A 47 -4.09 -13.86 10.27
CA ILE A 47 -5.22 -13.04 10.70
C ILE A 47 -5.51 -13.37 12.18
N ARG A 48 -5.35 -12.40 13.08
CA ARG A 48 -5.62 -12.53 14.52
C ARG A 48 -6.81 -11.64 14.93
N ASP A 49 -6.89 -11.27 16.20
CA ASP A 49 -7.98 -10.48 16.78
C ASP A 49 -8.07 -9.05 16.23
N PHE A 50 -6.99 -8.54 15.63
CA PHE A 50 -6.98 -7.24 14.95
C PHE A 50 -6.51 -7.37 13.48
N PRO A 51 -7.37 -7.89 12.58
CA PRO A 51 -7.01 -8.17 11.18
C PRO A 51 -6.44 -6.96 10.45
N HIS A 52 -6.99 -5.76 10.70
CA HIS A 52 -6.52 -4.53 10.07
C HIS A 52 -5.04 -4.26 10.40
N GLY A 53 -4.65 -4.37 11.67
CA GLY A 53 -3.26 -4.23 12.09
C GLY A 53 -2.35 -5.32 11.51
N ASP A 54 -2.85 -6.54 11.41
CA ASP A 54 -2.10 -7.64 10.77
C ASP A 54 -1.84 -7.37 9.29
N ALA A 55 -2.80 -6.75 8.59
CA ALA A 55 -2.73 -6.48 7.16
C ALA A 55 -1.86 -5.26 6.80
N ILE A 56 -2.06 -4.10 7.45
CA ILE A 56 -1.34 -2.86 7.12
C ILE A 56 0.17 -2.96 7.38
N PHE A 57 0.57 -3.86 8.27
CA PHE A 57 1.95 -4.11 8.66
C PHE A 57 2.46 -5.48 8.19
N SER A 58 2.10 -5.91 6.98
CA SER A 58 2.51 -7.20 6.42
C SER A 58 3.02 -7.05 4.98
N TYR A 59 4.27 -7.45 4.73
CA TYR A 59 4.78 -7.56 3.35
C TYR A 59 3.96 -8.55 2.52
N PRO A 60 3.72 -9.80 2.98
CA PRO A 60 2.94 -10.76 2.20
C PRO A 60 1.55 -10.25 1.82
N TYR A 61 0.81 -9.66 2.77
CA TYR A 61 -0.55 -9.20 2.51
C TYR A 61 -0.60 -8.05 1.50
N THR A 62 0.26 -7.04 1.68
CA THR A 62 0.24 -5.85 0.82
C THR A 62 0.73 -6.15 -0.59
N VAL A 63 1.72 -7.03 -0.75
CA VAL A 63 2.15 -7.53 -2.06
C VAL A 63 1.06 -8.38 -2.72
N ALA A 64 0.44 -9.30 -2.00
CA ALA A 64 -0.67 -10.11 -2.50
C ALA A 64 -1.84 -9.23 -2.98
N THR A 65 -2.18 -8.20 -2.21
CA THR A 65 -3.22 -7.23 -2.55
C THR A 65 -2.90 -6.50 -3.86
N ALA A 66 -1.66 -6.00 -3.99
CA ALA A 66 -1.20 -5.30 -5.18
C ALA A 66 -1.23 -6.20 -6.43
N LEU A 67 -0.79 -7.45 -6.30
CA LEU A 67 -0.82 -8.44 -7.37
C LEU A 67 -2.26 -8.83 -7.77
N LEU A 68 -3.17 -8.92 -6.79
CA LEU A 68 -4.56 -9.31 -7.02
C LEU A 68 -5.37 -8.20 -7.68
N HIS A 69 -5.23 -6.96 -7.21
CA HIS A 69 -6.12 -5.87 -7.59
C HIS A 69 -5.49 -4.87 -8.55
N GLY A 70 -4.17 -4.98 -8.82
CA GLY A 70 -3.43 -3.96 -9.58
C GLY A 70 -3.45 -2.57 -8.94
N SER A 71 -3.85 -2.50 -7.66
CA SER A 71 -3.98 -1.29 -6.87
C SER A 71 -4.03 -1.66 -5.38
N VAL A 72 -3.73 -0.70 -4.51
CA VAL A 72 -3.87 -0.86 -3.06
C VAL A 72 -4.52 0.39 -2.49
N GLY A 73 -5.68 0.23 -1.85
CA GLY A 73 -6.47 1.30 -1.26
C GLY A 73 -7.16 0.86 0.03
N LEU A 74 -7.91 1.78 0.64
CA LEU A 74 -8.54 1.57 1.95
C LEU A 74 -9.52 0.39 1.96
N ALA A 75 -10.24 0.18 0.85
CA ALA A 75 -11.17 -0.93 0.69
C ALA A 75 -10.48 -2.31 0.87
N ASN A 76 -9.20 -2.40 0.51
CA ASN A 76 -8.42 -3.62 0.67
C ASN A 76 -8.01 -3.92 2.12
N PHE A 77 -8.26 -3.01 3.07
CA PHE A 77 -7.94 -3.20 4.48
C PHE A 77 -9.19 -3.25 5.37
N THR A 78 -10.37 -3.42 4.77
CA THR A 78 -11.58 -3.83 5.47
C THR A 78 -11.44 -5.29 5.92
N GLU A 79 -12.12 -5.68 7.00
CA GLU A 79 -12.04 -7.07 7.46
C GLU A 79 -12.54 -8.07 6.42
N GLU A 80 -13.58 -7.71 5.65
CA GLU A 80 -14.07 -8.53 4.54
C GLU A 80 -12.99 -8.75 3.47
N ALA A 81 -12.32 -7.68 3.03
CA ALA A 81 -11.24 -7.80 2.04
C ALA A 81 -10.04 -8.59 2.57
N ILE A 82 -9.70 -8.43 3.84
CA ILE A 82 -8.61 -9.18 4.50
C ILE A 82 -8.91 -10.68 4.54
N ARG A 83 -10.19 -11.05 4.67
CA ARG A 83 -10.65 -12.44 4.68
C ARG A 83 -10.94 -12.99 3.28
N ASP A 84 -10.76 -12.22 2.21
CA ASP A 84 -10.98 -12.69 0.84
C ASP A 84 -10.09 -13.91 0.54
N PRO A 85 -10.65 -15.07 0.18
CA PRO A 85 -9.86 -16.28 -0.09
C PRO A 85 -8.85 -16.08 -1.22
N ARG A 86 -9.09 -15.14 -2.16
CA ARG A 86 -8.18 -14.86 -3.29
C ARG A 86 -6.88 -14.20 -2.83
N VAL A 87 -6.95 -13.19 -1.96
CA VAL A 87 -5.74 -12.55 -1.43
C VAL A 87 -4.99 -13.51 -0.49
N ASN A 88 -5.74 -14.29 0.29
CA ASN A 88 -5.18 -15.28 1.20
C ASN A 88 -4.47 -16.43 0.45
N ALA A 89 -4.97 -16.84 -0.73
CA ALA A 89 -4.31 -17.83 -1.56
C ALA A 89 -2.93 -17.37 -2.07
N ILE A 90 -2.80 -16.11 -2.50
CA ILE A 90 -1.50 -15.54 -2.93
C ILE A 90 -0.58 -15.42 -1.71
N THR A 91 -1.12 -14.94 -0.60
CA THR A 91 -0.37 -14.74 0.64
C THR A 91 0.19 -16.07 1.18
N ALA A 92 -0.58 -17.16 1.09
CA ALA A 92 -0.12 -18.50 1.48
C ALA A 92 1.02 -19.03 0.60
N ASN A 93 1.10 -18.58 -0.65
CA ASN A 93 2.18 -18.92 -1.59
C ASN A 93 3.30 -17.86 -1.63
N THR A 94 3.35 -16.99 -0.62
CA THR A 94 4.38 -15.94 -0.50
C THR A 94 5.47 -16.36 0.48
N LYS A 95 6.72 -16.29 0.02
CA LYS A 95 7.93 -16.50 0.82
C LYS A 95 8.63 -15.17 1.10
N LEU A 96 9.20 -15.09 2.30
CA LEU A 96 10.11 -14.02 2.71
C LEU A 96 11.52 -14.61 2.72
N GLU A 97 12.41 -13.96 1.99
CA GLU A 97 13.83 -14.34 1.94
C GLU A 97 14.71 -13.14 2.23
N GLU A 98 15.93 -13.39 2.69
CA GLU A 98 16.90 -12.32 2.86
C GLU A 98 17.62 -12.08 1.54
N LEU A 99 17.71 -10.82 1.15
CA LEU A 99 18.52 -10.39 0.02
C LEU A 99 20.01 -10.57 0.39
N PRO A 100 20.80 -11.29 -0.41
CA PRO A 100 22.24 -11.32 -0.23
C PRO A 100 22.83 -9.91 -0.23
N GLU A 101 23.77 -9.62 0.67
CA GLU A 101 24.43 -8.30 0.72
C GLU A 101 25.10 -7.93 -0.61
N SER A 102 25.51 -8.94 -1.40
CA SER A 102 26.11 -8.79 -2.72
C SER A 102 25.18 -8.19 -3.78
N GLU A 103 23.85 -8.20 -3.60
CA GLU A 103 22.92 -7.59 -4.57
C GLU A 103 22.88 -6.05 -4.48
N GLY A 104 23.46 -5.44 -3.43
CA GLY A 104 23.75 -4.01 -3.43
C GLY A 104 22.55 -3.05 -3.45
N LEU A 105 21.33 -3.51 -3.11
CA LEU A 105 20.12 -2.65 -3.07
C LEU A 105 20.10 -1.64 -1.91
N GLY A 106 21.15 -1.59 -1.08
CA GLY A 106 21.25 -0.64 0.03
C GLY A 106 20.21 -0.86 1.13
N LEU A 107 20.06 0.14 2.00
CA LEU A 107 19.17 0.07 3.16
C LEU A 107 17.70 -0.03 2.74
N MET A 108 16.99 -1.01 3.30
CA MET A 108 15.56 -1.27 3.04
C MET A 108 15.24 -1.57 1.57
N GLY A 109 16.23 -2.02 0.79
CA GLY A 109 16.01 -2.55 -0.54
C GLY A 109 15.13 -3.79 -0.52
N VAL A 110 14.25 -3.89 -1.51
CA VAL A 110 13.36 -5.04 -1.73
C VAL A 110 13.53 -5.53 -3.16
N LYS A 111 13.51 -6.86 -3.33
CA LYS A 111 13.38 -7.51 -4.64
C LYS A 111 12.21 -8.48 -4.59
N LEU A 112 11.24 -8.26 -5.47
CA LEU A 112 10.07 -9.08 -5.63
C LEU A 112 10.24 -9.98 -6.85
N THR A 113 10.00 -11.28 -6.68
CA THR A 113 9.92 -12.25 -7.77
C THR A 113 8.55 -12.91 -7.76
N VAL A 114 7.89 -12.97 -8.92
CA VAL A 114 6.61 -13.67 -9.12
C VAL A 114 6.82 -14.78 -10.14
N LYS A 115 6.51 -16.01 -9.73
CA LYS A 115 6.55 -17.20 -10.59
C LYS A 115 5.14 -17.53 -11.08
N MET A 116 5.04 -17.87 -12.36
CA MET A 116 3.77 -18.11 -13.04
C MET A 116 3.58 -19.60 -13.37
N LYS A 117 2.32 -20.03 -13.52
CA LYS A 117 1.95 -21.41 -13.90
C LYS A 117 2.53 -21.86 -15.24
N ASN A 118 2.78 -20.91 -16.16
CA ASN A 118 3.39 -21.18 -17.46
C ASN A 118 4.93 -21.30 -17.39
N GLY A 119 5.52 -21.28 -16.19
CA GLY A 119 6.96 -21.39 -15.97
C GLY A 119 7.74 -20.07 -16.13
N LYS A 120 7.07 -18.97 -16.51
CA LYS A 120 7.74 -17.65 -16.56
C LYS A 120 7.92 -17.10 -15.15
N GLU A 121 9.00 -16.33 -14.99
CA GLU A 121 9.30 -15.60 -13.77
C GLU A 121 9.51 -14.12 -14.10
N TYR A 122 8.98 -13.25 -13.25
CA TYR A 122 9.13 -11.81 -13.37
C TYR A 122 9.68 -11.25 -12.07
N SER A 123 10.63 -10.32 -12.17
CA SER A 123 11.24 -9.69 -11.00
C SER A 123 11.31 -8.19 -11.13
N GLU A 124 11.14 -7.51 -10.00
CA GLU A 124 11.32 -6.07 -9.87
C GLU A 124 12.04 -5.77 -8.55
N SER A 125 12.85 -4.73 -8.51
CA SER A 125 13.53 -4.31 -7.29
C SER A 125 13.40 -2.80 -7.07
N GLY A 126 13.44 -2.41 -5.81
CA GLY A 126 13.28 -1.02 -5.43
C GLY A 126 13.93 -0.71 -4.10
N THR A 127 14.06 0.58 -3.83
CA THR A 127 14.50 1.12 -2.55
C THR A 127 13.54 2.23 -2.13
N PRO A 128 13.47 2.60 -0.84
CA PRO A 128 12.64 3.71 -0.44
C PRO A 128 13.04 4.98 -1.20
N HIS A 129 12.09 5.53 -1.93
CA HIS A 129 12.28 6.80 -2.62
C HIS A 129 12.61 7.87 -1.58
N ARG A 130 13.82 8.45 -1.64
CA ARG A 130 14.15 9.71 -0.93
C ARG A 130 13.44 10.93 -1.54
N GLU A 131 12.63 10.69 -2.57
CA GLU A 131 12.06 11.70 -3.44
C GLU A 131 11.07 12.64 -2.75
N TRP A 132 10.45 12.31 -1.61
CA TRP A 132 9.48 13.24 -1.02
C TRP A 132 10.07 14.60 -0.61
N THR A 133 11.40 14.69 -0.37
CA THR A 133 12.08 15.97 -0.11
C THR A 133 12.57 16.67 -1.38
N THR A 134 12.81 15.94 -2.47
CA THR A 134 13.38 16.48 -3.73
C THR A 134 12.39 16.57 -4.88
N ARG A 135 11.27 15.85 -4.79
CA ARG A 135 10.16 15.74 -5.73
C ARG A 135 8.87 15.52 -4.91
N PRO A 136 8.31 16.59 -4.33
CA PRO A 136 7.08 16.50 -3.55
C PRO A 136 5.94 15.98 -4.42
N THR A 137 5.00 15.28 -3.78
CA THR A 137 3.78 14.79 -4.44
C THR A 137 3.02 15.96 -5.07
N PRO A 138 2.64 15.87 -6.36
CA PRO A 138 1.86 16.91 -7.03
C PRO A 138 0.56 17.21 -6.29
N LYS A 139 0.12 18.48 -6.33
CA LYS A 139 -1.09 18.93 -5.64
C LYS A 139 -2.31 18.11 -6.08
N GLU A 140 -2.41 17.80 -7.36
CA GLU A 140 -3.49 17.05 -7.98
C GLU A 140 -3.61 15.63 -7.38
N GLU A 141 -2.48 14.97 -7.11
CA GLU A 141 -2.45 13.66 -6.46
C GLU A 141 -2.87 13.74 -4.99
N ILE A 142 -2.45 14.79 -4.28
CA ILE A 142 -2.88 15.04 -2.89
C ILE A 142 -4.40 15.26 -2.84
N VAL A 143 -4.94 16.08 -3.76
CA VAL A 143 -6.38 16.33 -3.86
C VAL A 143 -7.15 15.06 -4.23
N ALA A 144 -6.64 14.26 -5.17
CA ALA A 144 -7.24 12.98 -5.52
C ALA A 144 -7.29 12.04 -4.30
N LYS A 145 -6.20 11.97 -3.52
CA LYS A 145 -6.16 11.20 -2.28
C LYS A 145 -7.15 11.72 -1.23
N PHE A 146 -7.32 13.04 -1.11
CA PHE A 146 -8.35 13.62 -0.24
C PHE A 146 -9.75 13.15 -0.61
N TRP A 147 -10.12 13.21 -1.90
CA TRP A 147 -11.42 12.75 -2.35
C TRP A 147 -11.63 11.26 -2.13
N HIS A 148 -10.61 10.43 -2.34
CA HIS A 148 -10.68 9.01 -2.03
C HIS A 148 -10.99 8.74 -0.56
N GLN A 149 -10.39 9.49 0.38
CA GLN A 149 -10.69 9.38 1.82
C GLN A 149 -12.12 9.83 2.16
N VAL A 150 -12.59 10.91 1.54
CA VAL A 150 -13.97 11.42 1.73
C VAL A 150 -14.98 10.39 1.24
N ASP A 151 -14.79 9.88 0.03
CA ASP A 151 -15.72 8.94 -0.61
C ASP A 151 -15.72 7.58 0.12
N PHE A 152 -14.57 7.13 0.64
CA PHE A 152 -14.47 5.89 1.41
C PHE A 152 -15.06 6.02 2.82
N SER A 153 -14.68 7.05 3.58
CA SER A 153 -15.08 7.17 4.99
C SER A 153 -16.52 7.62 5.16
N GLN A 154 -17.05 8.39 4.20
CA GLN A 154 -18.40 8.99 4.21
C GLN A 154 -18.72 9.80 5.48
N THR A 155 -17.68 10.19 6.22
CA THR A 155 -17.83 10.94 7.48
C THR A 155 -18.21 12.39 7.23
N VAL A 156 -17.83 12.94 6.08
CA VAL A 156 -18.12 14.32 5.66
C VAL A 156 -18.83 14.28 4.31
N SER A 157 -19.90 15.06 4.15
CA SER A 157 -20.59 15.16 2.86
C SER A 157 -19.67 15.75 1.79
N ARG A 158 -19.81 15.31 0.54
CA ARG A 158 -19.03 15.84 -0.60
C ARG A 158 -19.14 17.37 -0.74
N LYS A 159 -20.30 17.93 -0.37
CA LYS A 159 -20.54 19.39 -0.32
C LYS A 159 -19.64 20.07 0.72
N ASN A 160 -19.56 19.53 1.94
CA ASN A 160 -18.70 20.09 2.98
C ASN A 160 -17.22 19.85 2.67
N ALA A 161 -16.87 18.68 2.15
CA ALA A 161 -15.50 18.37 1.72
C ALA A 161 -14.99 19.35 0.65
N LYS A 162 -15.85 19.77 -0.29
CA LYS A 162 -15.51 20.81 -1.27
C LYS A 162 -15.20 22.16 -0.61
N LYS A 163 -15.97 22.55 0.41
CA LYS A 163 -15.70 23.78 1.17
C LYS A 163 -14.42 23.68 2.01
N ILE A 164 -14.17 22.51 2.60
CA ILE A 164 -12.97 22.23 3.39
C ILE A 164 -11.72 22.40 2.54
N ILE A 165 -11.65 21.76 1.37
CA ILE A 165 -10.46 21.84 0.53
C ILE A 165 -10.23 23.25 -0.03
N ASP A 166 -11.30 24.00 -0.28
CA ASP A 166 -11.26 25.41 -0.70
C ASP A 166 -10.66 26.29 0.41
N LEU A 167 -11.20 26.20 1.64
CA LEU A 167 -10.67 26.90 2.81
C LEU A 167 -9.21 26.54 3.11
N ILE A 168 -8.82 25.28 2.96
CA ILE A 168 -7.43 24.85 3.18
C ILE A 168 -6.49 25.46 2.12
N ASN A 169 -6.95 25.63 0.87
CA ASN A 169 -6.14 26.22 -0.20
C ASN A 169 -5.95 27.74 -0.08
N HIS A 170 -6.79 28.40 0.71
CA HIS A 170 -6.78 29.85 0.97
C HIS A 170 -6.68 30.14 2.47
N LEU A 171 -6.01 29.26 3.23
CA LEU A 171 -6.08 29.27 4.69
C LEU A 171 -5.53 30.57 5.28
N GLU A 172 -4.54 31.17 4.65
CA GLU A 172 -3.96 32.47 5.02
C GLU A 172 -4.93 33.65 4.90
N GLU A 173 -6.00 33.50 4.11
CA GLU A 173 -7.05 34.51 3.90
C GLU A 173 -8.23 34.31 4.86
N VAL A 174 -8.27 33.22 5.62
CA VAL A 174 -9.38 32.88 6.52
C VAL A 174 -9.27 33.64 7.83
N GLU A 175 -10.17 34.60 8.05
CA GLU A 175 -10.21 35.41 9.29
C GLU A 175 -10.53 34.59 10.54
N ASN A 176 -11.27 33.48 10.42
CA ASN A 176 -11.68 32.64 11.53
C ASN A 176 -11.70 31.14 11.17
N VAL A 177 -10.72 30.40 11.71
CA VAL A 177 -10.56 28.96 11.47
C VAL A 177 -11.73 28.11 12.00
N ASN A 178 -12.61 28.64 12.86
CA ASN A 178 -13.81 27.92 13.30
C ASN A 178 -14.71 27.52 12.12
N GLN A 179 -14.70 28.29 11.02
CA GLN A 179 -15.42 27.95 9.80
C GLN A 179 -15.00 26.56 9.25
N LEU A 180 -13.71 26.22 9.34
CA LEU A 180 -13.20 24.91 8.95
C LEU A 180 -13.67 23.81 9.92
N ILE A 181 -13.57 24.08 11.22
CA ILE A 181 -13.97 23.12 12.26
C ILE A 181 -15.46 22.75 12.14
N GLU A 182 -16.33 23.74 11.92
CA GLU A 182 -17.77 23.52 11.76
C GLU A 182 -18.12 22.58 10.59
N LEU A 183 -17.31 22.57 9.53
CA LEU A 183 -17.49 21.69 8.38
C LEU A 183 -17.03 20.24 8.63
N LEU A 184 -16.13 20.04 9.60
CA LEU A 184 -15.57 18.74 10.00
C LEU A 184 -16.44 18.01 11.05
N ILE A 185 -17.38 18.71 11.69
CA ILE A 185 -18.27 18.10 12.68
C ILE A 185 -19.26 17.16 11.98
N VAL A 186 -19.09 15.86 12.23
CA VAL A 186 -20.07 14.83 11.86
C VAL A 186 -21.24 14.93 12.84
N ARG A 187 -22.35 15.54 12.40
CA ARG A 187 -23.60 15.50 13.19
C ARG A 187 -24.20 14.11 13.04
N LYS A 188 -24.14 13.32 14.12
CA LYS A 188 -24.85 12.05 14.25
C LYS A 188 -26.36 12.27 14.32
#